data_AF-Q70ZX8-F1
#
_entry.id   AF-Q70ZX8-F1
#
_cell.length_a   1.000
_cell.length_b   1.000
_cell.length_c   1.000
_cell.angle_alpha   90.00
_cell.angle_beta   90.00
_cell.angle_gamma   90.00
#
_symmetry.space_group_name_H-M   'P 1'
#
loop_
_entity.id
_entity.type
_entity.pdbx_description
1 polymer ?
#
loop_
_entity_poly.entity_id
_entity_poly.type
_entity_poly.pdbx_seq_one_letter_code
_entity_poly.pdbx_strand_id
1 'polypeptide(L)'
;MTTAANETEARSDCADLGGERCVYLTFDDGPNPHCTPAILDVLAQHRAPATFCVIGAYAAGQPELIQRIIAEGHELANHTMTHPDLSKCMPDEVEYEILTTNKVIGMACPRASVRHMRAPYGSWTKEVLAASAKAELAALHWSVDPQDWSRPGGEAIVAAV
;
A
#
# COMPACT_ATOMS: atom_id res chain seq x y z
N MET A 1 -34.82 -8.01 -27.46
CA MET A 1 -33.36 -8.26 -27.42
C MET A 1 -32.64 -6.92 -27.46
N THR A 2 -32.28 -6.39 -26.30
CA THR A 2 -31.22 -5.38 -26.19
C THR A 2 -30.58 -5.59 -24.83
N THR A 3 -29.28 -5.87 -24.89
CA THR A 3 -28.42 -6.40 -23.83
C THR A 3 -28.11 -5.35 -22.78
N ALA A 4 -28.20 -5.77 -21.51
CA ALA A 4 -27.74 -5.03 -20.35
C ALA A 4 -26.20 -4.88 -20.37
N ALA A 5 -25.75 -3.78 -19.78
CA ALA A 5 -24.35 -3.42 -19.61
C ALA A 5 -23.59 -4.48 -18.81
N ASN A 6 -22.38 -4.80 -19.27
CA ASN A 6 -21.49 -5.73 -18.59
C ASN A 6 -20.55 -4.92 -17.68
N GLU A 7 -20.90 -4.85 -16.40
CA GLU A 7 -19.99 -4.37 -15.36
C GLU A 7 -18.84 -5.38 -15.24
N THR A 8 -17.60 -4.90 -15.41
CA THR A 8 -16.42 -5.75 -15.34
C THR A 8 -16.03 -5.88 -13.88
N GLU A 9 -16.44 -6.98 -13.24
CA GLU A 9 -15.93 -7.37 -11.92
C GLU A 9 -14.41 -7.46 -11.98
N ALA A 10 -13.74 -6.71 -11.12
CA ALA A 10 -12.32 -6.86 -10.86
C ALA A 10 -12.07 -8.30 -10.39
N ARG A 11 -11.47 -9.12 -11.26
CA ARG A 11 -11.03 -10.45 -10.88
C ARG A 11 -9.99 -10.32 -9.78
N SER A 12 -10.37 -10.74 -8.58
CA SER A 12 -9.44 -11.00 -7.49
C SER A 12 -8.58 -12.20 -7.88
N ASP A 13 -7.37 -11.95 -8.37
CA ASP A 13 -6.32 -12.95 -8.59
C ASP A 13 -5.76 -13.49 -7.25
N CYS A 14 -6.65 -13.77 -6.29
CA CYS A 14 -6.35 -14.50 -5.05
C CYS A 14 -6.73 -15.98 -5.20
N ALA A 15 -6.49 -16.53 -6.40
CA ALA A 15 -6.33 -17.95 -6.59
C ALA A 15 -4.89 -18.11 -7.11
N ASP A 16 -3.93 -18.17 -6.20
CA ASP A 16 -2.63 -18.72 -6.57
C ASP A 16 -2.86 -20.14 -7.11
N LEU A 17 -2.00 -20.56 -8.04
CA LEU A 17 -2.15 -21.65 -9.02
C LEU A 17 -2.43 -23.07 -8.44
N GLY A 18 -2.73 -23.19 -7.15
CA GLY A 18 -3.07 -24.42 -6.42
C GLY A 18 -4.42 -24.42 -5.67
N GLY A 19 -5.20 -23.34 -5.68
CA GLY A 19 -6.52 -23.31 -5.02
C GLY A 19 -6.48 -23.19 -3.49
N GLU A 20 -5.38 -22.67 -2.94
CA GLU A 20 -5.26 -22.38 -1.51
C GLU A 20 -5.86 -21.00 -1.18
N ARG A 21 -6.56 -20.91 -0.03
CA ARG A 21 -7.11 -19.65 0.47
C ARG A 21 -5.97 -18.81 1.05
N CYS A 22 -5.66 -17.70 0.41
CA CYS A 22 -4.64 -16.75 0.85
C CYS A 22 -5.26 -15.41 1.25
N VAL A 23 -4.58 -14.68 2.12
CA VAL A 23 -4.88 -13.29 2.46
C VAL A 23 -3.58 -12.49 2.46
N TYR A 24 -3.66 -11.22 2.10
CA TYR A 24 -2.51 -10.31 2.07
C TYR A 24 -2.70 -9.23 3.13
N LEU A 25 -1.76 -9.15 4.07
CA LEU A 25 -1.74 -8.09 5.08
C LEU A 25 -1.05 -6.85 4.50
N THR A 26 -1.71 -5.71 4.59
CA THR A 26 -1.18 -4.43 4.12
C THR A 26 -1.34 -3.36 5.19
N PHE A 27 -0.31 -2.57 5.43
CA PHE A 27 -0.30 -1.50 6.44
C PHE A 27 0.03 -0.16 5.78
N ASP A 28 -0.82 0.84 5.98
CA ASP A 28 -0.67 2.17 5.40
C ASP A 28 -0.03 3.16 6.39
N ASP A 29 0.27 4.36 5.90
CA ASP A 29 0.74 5.54 6.65
C ASP A 29 2.09 5.41 7.39
N GLY A 30 2.81 4.33 7.13
CA GLY A 30 4.14 4.10 7.68
C GLY A 30 5.29 4.77 6.89
N PRO A 31 6.54 4.59 7.33
CA PRO A 31 6.92 4.00 8.62
C PRO A 31 6.72 4.98 9.78
N ASN A 32 6.10 4.51 10.85
CA ASN A 32 5.93 5.24 12.10
C ASN A 32 6.81 4.59 13.19
N PRO A 33 7.72 5.34 13.84
CA PRO A 33 8.69 4.78 14.78
C PRO A 33 8.07 4.21 16.06
N HIS A 34 6.81 4.52 16.35
CA HIS A 34 6.13 4.02 17.54
C HIS A 34 5.34 2.73 17.30
N CYS A 35 4.75 2.54 16.11
CA CYS A 35 3.92 1.35 15.83
C CYS A 35 4.55 0.38 14.82
N THR A 36 5.26 0.85 13.80
CA THR A 36 5.85 -0.02 12.77
C THR A 36 6.80 -1.08 13.37
N PRO A 37 7.69 -0.76 14.33
CA PRO A 37 8.53 -1.78 14.96
C PRO A 37 7.73 -2.90 15.64
N ALA A 38 6.66 -2.55 16.36
CA ALA A 38 5.84 -3.54 17.06
C ALA A 38 5.04 -4.42 16.09
N ILE A 39 4.58 -3.86 14.97
CA ILE A 39 3.93 -4.64 13.89
C ILE A 39 4.92 -5.63 13.28
N LEU A 40 6.14 -5.18 12.95
CA LEU A 40 7.20 -6.03 12.43
C LEU A 40 7.53 -7.18 13.39
N ASP A 41 7.65 -6.89 14.69
CA ASP A 41 7.93 -7.92 15.71
C ASP A 41 6.83 -9.00 15.76
N VAL A 42 5.56 -8.61 15.64
CA VAL A 42 4.43 -9.57 15.60
C VAL A 42 4.44 -10.37 14.30
N LEU A 43 4.65 -9.72 13.15
CA LEU A 43 4.73 -10.42 11.88
C LEU A 43 5.88 -11.45 11.86
N ALA A 44 7.03 -11.11 12.44
CA ALA A 44 8.17 -12.01 12.58
C ALA A 44 7.84 -13.22 13.48
N GLN A 45 7.15 -13.03 14.60
CA GLN A 45 6.69 -14.12 15.47
C GLN A 45 5.80 -15.12 14.73
N HIS A 46 4.97 -14.62 13.81
CA HIS A 46 4.07 -15.44 13.00
C HIS A 46 4.63 -15.89 11.66
N ARG A 47 5.86 -15.46 11.30
CA ARG A 47 6.47 -15.68 9.98
C ARG A 47 5.55 -15.25 8.83
N ALA A 48 4.82 -14.15 9.03
CA ALA A 48 3.84 -13.64 8.09
C ALA A 48 4.45 -12.44 7.32
N PRO A 49 4.79 -12.59 6.03
CA PRO A 49 5.16 -11.45 5.22
C PRO A 49 3.95 -10.52 5.01
N ALA A 50 4.23 -9.25 4.74
CA ALA A 50 3.22 -8.21 4.57
C ALA A 50 3.75 -7.12 3.62
N THR A 51 2.85 -6.25 3.16
CA THR A 51 3.20 -5.06 2.37
C THR A 51 2.98 -3.81 3.20
N PHE A 52 3.95 -2.91 3.21
CA PHE A 52 3.86 -1.61 3.87
C PHE A 52 3.73 -0.50 2.82
N CYS A 53 2.58 0.13 2.75
CA CYS A 53 2.35 1.32 1.91
C CYS A 53 2.88 2.54 2.66
N VAL A 54 4.03 3.06 2.22
CA VAL A 54 4.75 4.09 2.98
C VAL A 54 4.58 5.49 2.38
N ILE A 55 4.39 6.47 3.25
CA ILE A 55 4.39 7.89 2.89
C ILE A 55 5.85 8.34 2.73
N GLY A 56 6.16 8.95 1.59
CA GLY A 56 7.52 9.36 1.25
C GLY A 56 8.15 10.28 2.30
N ALA A 57 7.41 11.26 2.83
CA ALA A 57 7.91 12.15 3.88
C ALA A 57 8.34 11.39 5.16
N TYR A 58 7.62 10.34 5.54
CA TYR A 58 7.98 9.52 6.71
C TYR A 58 9.14 8.57 6.39
N ALA A 59 9.16 7.99 5.19
CA ALA A 59 10.26 7.16 4.73
C ALA A 59 11.59 7.93 4.73
N ALA A 60 11.59 9.21 4.32
CA ALA A 60 12.76 10.07 4.33
C ALA A 60 13.33 10.28 5.75
N GLY A 61 12.47 10.35 6.76
CA GLY A 61 12.85 10.52 8.17
C GLY A 61 13.22 9.21 8.88
N GLN A 62 12.94 8.05 8.28
CA GLN A 62 13.09 6.74 8.91
C GLN A 62 13.76 5.70 7.98
N PRO A 63 14.94 6.01 7.40
CA PRO A 63 15.59 5.10 6.45
C PRO A 63 15.94 3.73 7.07
N GLU A 64 16.25 3.69 8.37
CA GLU A 64 16.53 2.46 9.11
C GLU A 64 15.30 1.54 9.19
N LEU A 65 14.09 2.11 9.34
CA LEU A 65 12.86 1.32 9.33
C LEU A 65 12.52 0.80 7.94
N ILE A 66 12.73 1.59 6.89
CA ILE A 66 12.60 1.12 5.50
C ILE A 66 13.53 -0.08 5.27
N GLN A 67 14.79 0.02 5.70
CA GLN A 67 15.75 -1.08 5.55
C GLN A 67 15.35 -2.31 6.36
N ARG A 68 14.83 -2.11 7.58
CA ARG A 68 14.33 -3.19 8.43
C ARG A 68 13.16 -3.94 7.79
N ILE A 69 12.17 -3.21 7.27
CA ILE A 69 11.01 -3.78 6.55
C ILE A 69 11.50 -4.74 5.45
N ILE A 70 12.42 -4.28 4.59
CA ILE A 70 12.96 -5.11 3.51
C ILE A 70 13.82 -6.26 4.04
N ALA A 71 14.64 -6.03 5.06
CA ALA A 71 15.52 -7.05 5.63
C ALA A 71 14.77 -8.20 6.29
N GLU A 72 13.57 -7.95 6.83
CA GLU A 72 12.70 -8.95 7.45
C GLU A 72 11.78 -9.67 6.44
N GLY A 73 11.90 -9.35 5.15
CA GLY A 73 11.21 -10.06 4.07
C GLY A 73 9.82 -9.49 3.71
N HIS A 74 9.52 -8.27 4.12
CA HIS A 74 8.31 -7.56 3.75
C HIS A 74 8.48 -6.78 2.44
N GLU A 75 7.37 -6.41 1.82
CA GLU A 75 7.35 -5.54 0.64
C GLU A 75 7.07 -4.08 1.01
N LEU A 76 7.55 -3.16 0.18
CA LEU A 76 7.20 -1.74 0.23
C LEU A 76 6.29 -1.39 -0.95
N ALA A 77 5.25 -0.61 -0.68
CA ALA A 77 4.40 0.03 -1.67
C ALA A 77 4.45 1.55 -1.51
N ASN A 78 4.24 2.27 -2.62
CA ASN A 78 4.17 3.72 -2.63
C ASN A 78 2.82 4.20 -2.07
N HIS A 79 2.85 5.13 -1.11
CA HIS A 79 1.64 5.76 -0.57
C HIS A 79 1.67 7.28 -0.66
N THR A 80 2.21 7.80 -1.77
CA THR A 80 2.45 9.24 -2.05
C THR A 80 3.46 9.88 -1.10
N MET A 81 3.86 11.11 -1.42
CA MET A 81 4.91 11.82 -0.71
C MET A 81 4.36 12.47 0.55
N THR A 82 3.16 13.04 0.47
CA THR A 82 2.55 13.85 1.52
C THR A 82 1.11 13.45 1.87
N HIS A 83 0.60 12.34 1.31
CA HIS A 83 -0.75 11.83 1.54
C HIS A 83 -1.92 12.77 1.13
N PRO A 84 -1.86 13.44 -0.06
CA PRO A 84 -3.00 14.22 -0.54
C PRO A 84 -4.07 13.32 -1.17
N ASP A 85 -5.31 13.83 -1.25
CA ASP A 85 -6.34 13.22 -2.10
C ASP A 85 -6.03 13.54 -3.56
N LEU A 86 -5.44 12.56 -4.27
CA LEU A 86 -4.96 12.73 -5.64
C LEU A 86 -6.06 13.08 -6.63
N SER A 87 -7.34 12.81 -6.32
CA SER A 87 -8.46 13.23 -7.19
C SER A 87 -8.65 14.75 -7.24
N LYS A 88 -8.05 15.48 -6.29
CA LYS A 88 -8.11 16.94 -6.18
C LYS A 88 -6.81 17.62 -6.61
N CYS A 89 -5.79 16.83 -6.97
CA CYS A 89 -4.48 17.33 -7.37
C CYS A 89 -4.42 17.62 -8.87
N MET A 90 -3.55 18.56 -9.23
CA MET A 90 -3.19 18.78 -10.62
C MET A 90 -2.29 17.64 -11.14
N PRO A 91 -2.23 17.36 -12.45
CA PRO A 91 -1.47 16.22 -12.98
C PRO A 91 0.02 16.22 -12.62
N ASP A 92 0.65 17.39 -12.54
CA ASP A 92 2.04 17.58 -12.13
C ASP A 92 2.26 17.30 -10.63
N GLU A 93 1.29 17.66 -9.78
CA GLU A 93 1.28 17.30 -8.37
C GLU A 93 1.16 15.78 -8.19
N VAL A 94 0.28 15.11 -8.95
CA VAL A 94 0.17 13.64 -8.91
C VAL A 94 1.49 12.97 -9.30
N GLU A 95 2.13 13.43 -10.37
CA GLU A 95 3.43 12.90 -10.81
C GLU A 95 4.51 13.15 -9.76
N TYR A 96 4.54 14.34 -9.15
CA TYR A 96 5.46 14.67 -8.06
C TYR A 96 5.29 13.73 -6.86
N GLU A 97 4.07 13.53 -6.39
CA GLU A 97 3.73 12.70 -5.23
C GLU A 97 4.18 11.25 -5.43
N ILE A 98 4.00 10.70 -6.63
CA ILE A 98 4.37 9.33 -6.98
C ILE A 98 5.90 9.20 -7.11
N LEU A 99 6.50 9.99 -8.00
CA LEU A 99 7.91 9.80 -8.37
C LEU A 99 8.87 10.17 -7.24
N THR A 100 8.56 11.21 -6.47
CA THR A 100 9.39 11.62 -5.33
C THR A 100 9.42 10.55 -4.25
N THR A 101 8.29 9.90 -4.00
CA THR A 101 8.18 8.79 -3.03
C THR A 101 9.03 7.60 -3.45
N ASN A 102 8.95 7.17 -4.72
CA ASN A 102 9.80 6.10 -5.24
C ASN A 102 11.29 6.43 -5.08
N LYS A 103 11.69 7.67 -5.39
CA LYS A 103 13.07 8.13 -5.23
C LYS A 103 13.52 8.06 -3.76
N VAL A 104 12.69 8.54 -2.83
CA VAL A 104 13.00 8.51 -1.39
C VAL A 104 13.15 7.08 -0.89
N ILE A 105 12.24 6.17 -1.26
CA ILE A 105 12.34 4.75 -0.89
C ILE A 105 13.64 4.14 -1.43
N GLY A 106 13.96 4.38 -2.71
CA GLY A 106 15.19 3.89 -3.32
C GLY A 106 16.47 4.45 -2.69
N MET A 107 16.45 5.70 -2.25
CA MET A 107 17.56 6.31 -1.49
C MET A 107 17.72 5.69 -0.10
N ALA A 108 16.61 5.43 0.59
CA ALA A 108 16.63 4.82 1.92
C ALA A 108 17.06 3.35 1.88
N CYS A 109 16.65 2.61 0.84
CA CYS A 109 17.03 1.21 0.64
C CYS A 109 17.18 0.89 -0.87
N PRO A 110 18.40 0.86 -1.41
CA PRO A 110 18.64 0.56 -2.83
C PRO A 110 18.20 -0.85 -3.28
N ARG A 111 17.95 -1.75 -2.33
CA ARG A 111 17.43 -3.10 -2.59
C ARG A 111 15.90 -3.16 -2.65
N ALA A 112 15.20 -2.08 -2.28
CA ALA A 112 13.76 -2.03 -2.34
C ALA A 112 13.28 -2.07 -3.80
N SER A 113 12.34 -2.95 -4.10
CA SER A 113 11.63 -3.01 -5.37
C SER A 113 10.18 -2.63 -5.12
N VAL A 114 9.82 -1.38 -5.43
CA VAL A 114 8.46 -0.87 -5.27
C VAL A 114 7.71 -1.14 -6.57
N ARG A 115 6.72 -2.04 -6.51
CA ARG A 115 5.90 -2.45 -7.67
C ARG A 115 4.44 -2.02 -7.56
N HIS A 116 4.04 -1.56 -6.39
CA HIS A 116 2.67 -1.25 -6.07
C HIS A 116 2.54 0.17 -5.53
N MET A 117 1.39 0.77 -5.78
CA MET A 117 0.95 2.02 -5.18
C MET A 117 -0.43 1.85 -4.60
N ARG A 118 -0.66 2.37 -3.40
CA ARG A 118 -2.01 2.62 -2.89
C ARG A 118 -2.28 4.11 -2.90
N ALA A 119 -3.36 4.55 -3.54
CA ALA A 119 -3.77 5.95 -3.49
C ALA A 119 -4.34 6.27 -2.09
N PRO A 120 -3.98 7.41 -1.48
CA PRO A 120 -4.62 7.91 -0.26
C PRO A 120 -6.14 7.85 -0.34
N TYR A 121 -6.77 7.42 0.75
CA TYR A 121 -8.23 7.26 0.85
C TYR A 121 -8.86 6.25 -0.13
N GLY A 122 -8.05 5.46 -0.88
CA GLY A 122 -8.54 4.61 -1.96
C GLY A 122 -9.04 5.39 -3.19
N SER A 123 -8.66 6.66 -3.30
CA SER A 123 -9.17 7.60 -4.30
C SER A 123 -8.48 7.41 -5.66
N TRP A 124 -9.03 6.54 -6.50
CA TRP A 124 -8.51 6.24 -7.84
C TRP A 124 -9.29 6.97 -8.95
N THR A 125 -8.59 7.76 -9.75
CA THR A 125 -9.11 8.30 -11.03
C THR A 125 -8.37 7.69 -12.22
N LYS A 126 -8.87 7.92 -13.44
CA LYS A 126 -8.17 7.46 -14.66
C LYS A 126 -6.79 8.08 -14.80
N GLU A 127 -6.67 9.34 -14.41
CA GLU A 127 -5.44 10.11 -14.43
C GLU A 127 -4.44 9.56 -13.41
N VAL A 128 -4.89 9.27 -12.18
CA VAL A 128 -4.05 8.65 -11.15
C VAL A 128 -3.57 7.26 -11.59
N LEU A 129 -4.48 6.42 -12.12
CA LEU A 129 -4.12 5.10 -12.65
C LEU A 129 -3.09 5.19 -13.79
N ALA A 130 -3.25 6.15 -14.71
CA ALA A 130 -2.30 6.36 -15.79
C ALA A 130 -0.93 6.84 -15.28
N ALA A 131 -0.91 7.74 -14.29
CA ALA A 131 0.32 8.21 -13.66
C ALA A 131 1.05 7.08 -12.93
N SER A 132 0.34 6.24 -12.16
CA SER A 132 0.90 5.06 -11.51
C SER A 132 1.47 4.08 -12.53
N ALA A 133 0.75 3.78 -13.61
CA ALA A 133 1.22 2.89 -14.66
C ALA A 133 2.46 3.42 -15.38
N LYS A 134 2.54 4.74 -15.64
CA LYS A 134 3.73 5.40 -16.20
C LYS A 134 4.95 5.27 -15.28
N ALA A 135 4.72 5.21 -13.96
CA ALA A 135 5.75 4.97 -12.95
C ALA A 135 6.02 3.46 -12.70
N GLU A 136 5.47 2.57 -13.53
CA GLU A 136 5.57 1.11 -13.39
C GLU A 136 5.02 0.56 -12.06
N LEU A 137 4.02 1.26 -11.49
CA LEU A 137 3.34 0.87 -10.26
C LEU A 137 1.94 0.34 -10.56
N ALA A 138 1.66 -0.88 -10.13
CA ALA A 138 0.30 -1.44 -10.14
C ALA A 138 -0.53 -0.85 -8.99
N ALA A 139 -1.81 -0.56 -9.27
CA ALA A 139 -2.74 -0.08 -8.26
C ALA A 139 -3.07 -1.19 -7.26
N LEU A 140 -2.84 -0.91 -5.97
CA LEU A 140 -3.18 -1.75 -4.84
C LEU A 140 -4.38 -1.16 -4.11
N HIS A 141 -5.45 -1.94 -3.97
CA HIS A 141 -6.62 -1.59 -3.16
C HIS A 141 -6.79 -2.60 -2.00
N TRP A 142 -7.98 -2.69 -1.42
CA TRP A 142 -8.32 -3.66 -0.38
C TRP A 142 -9.72 -4.23 -0.64
N SER A 143 -9.96 -5.43 -0.15
CA SER A 143 -11.28 -6.08 -0.13
C SER A 143 -11.92 -6.10 1.27
N VAL A 144 -11.11 -5.91 2.31
CA VAL A 144 -11.50 -5.88 3.72
C VAL A 144 -10.87 -4.65 4.37
N ASP A 145 -11.68 -3.84 5.07
CA ASP A 145 -11.24 -2.66 5.82
C ASP A 145 -11.62 -2.81 7.30
N PRO A 146 -10.64 -3.02 8.20
CA PRO A 146 -10.90 -3.15 9.63
C PRO A 146 -11.26 -1.82 10.32
N GLN A 147 -11.12 -0.67 9.63
CA GLN A 147 -11.34 0.67 10.16
C GLN A 147 -10.61 0.95 11.48
N ASP A 148 -9.40 0.40 11.62
CA ASP A 148 -8.56 0.51 12.82
C ASP A 148 -8.18 1.97 13.16
N TRP A 149 -8.10 2.83 12.15
CA TRP A 149 -7.92 4.29 12.28
C TRP A 149 -9.00 4.97 13.14
N SER A 150 -10.21 4.39 13.21
CA SER A 150 -11.29 4.89 14.08
C SER A 150 -11.15 4.45 15.55
N ARG A 151 -10.14 3.62 15.85
CA ARG A 151 -9.84 3.01 17.16
C ARG A 151 -11.02 2.22 17.75
N PRO A 152 -11.62 1.26 17.02
CA PRO A 152 -12.79 0.52 17.49
C PRO A 152 -12.45 -0.54 18.57
N GLY A 153 -11.16 -0.79 18.81
CA GLY A 153 -10.67 -1.82 19.74
C GLY A 153 -10.37 -3.14 19.03
N GLY A 154 -9.52 -3.96 19.65
CA GLY A 154 -8.99 -5.20 19.04
C GLY A 154 -10.07 -6.22 18.70
N GLU A 155 -11.06 -6.43 19.57
CA GLU A 155 -12.15 -7.38 19.31
C GLU A 155 -13.00 -6.98 18.11
N ALA A 156 -13.28 -5.68 17.96
CA ALA A 156 -14.03 -5.16 16.82
C ALA A 156 -13.25 -5.30 15.50
N ILE A 157 -11.92 -5.07 15.53
CA ILE A 157 -11.04 -5.29 14.38
C ILE A 157 -11.06 -6.76 13.96
N VAL A 158 -10.95 -7.69 14.93
CA VAL A 158 -10.98 -9.13 14.65
C VAL A 158 -12.33 -9.58 14.09
N ALA A 159 -13.44 -8.97 14.52
CA ALA A 159 -14.76 -9.31 14.01
C ALA A 159 -15.05 -8.78 12.59
N ALA A 160 -14.27 -7.80 12.12
CA ALA A 160 -14.42 -7.18 10.81
C ALA A 160 -13.64 -7.89 9.69
N VAL A 161 -12.80 -8.88 10.01
CA VAL A 161 -11.89 -9.59 9.08
C VAL A 161 -12.25 -11.05 8.87
#